data_AF-A0A5K1AXU0-F1
#
_entry.id   AF-A0A5K1AXU0-F1
#
_cell.length_a   1.000
_cell.length_b   1.000
_cell.length_c   1.000
_cell.angle_alpha   90.00
_cell.angle_beta   90.00
_cell.angle_gamma   90.00
#
_symmetry.space_group_name_H-M   'P 1'
#
loop_
_entity.id
_entity.type
_entity.pdbx_description
1 polymer ?
#
loop_
_entity_poly.entity_id
_entity_poly.type
_entity_poly.pdbx_seq_one_letter_code
_entity_poly.pdbx_strand_id
1 'polypeptide(L)' 'AVESAVRMLKEGGMDAIKLEGGATSRIAAAKSIVEAGIAVMGHVGLTPQAISVLGGFRPQGRNVASALQ' A
#
# COMPACT_ATOMS: atom_id res chain seq x y z
N ALA A 1 -10.24 -5.71 -1.78
CA ALA A 1 -8.85 -5.78 -1.27
C ALA A 1 -8.47 -7.23 -0.96
N VAL A 2 -9.15 -7.89 -0.02
CA VAL A 2 -8.90 -9.31 0.32
C VAL A 2 -9.08 -10.25 -0.88
N GLU A 3 -10.17 -10.11 -1.64
CA GLU A 3 -10.39 -10.93 -2.85
C GLU A 3 -9.23 -10.82 -3.85
N SER A 4 -8.79 -9.60 -4.14
CA SER A 4 -7.65 -9.36 -5.03
C SER A 4 -6.35 -9.94 -4.47
N ALA A 5 -6.12 -9.84 -3.16
CA ALA A 5 -4.97 -10.43 -2.48
C ALA A 5 -4.97 -11.96 -2.61
N VAL A 6 -6.09 -12.61 -2.33
CA VAL A 6 -6.27 -14.05 -2.49
C VAL A 6 -5.98 -14.48 -3.93
N ARG A 7 -6.48 -13.71 -4.91
CA ARG A 7 -6.24 -13.98 -6.33
C ARG A 7 -4.75 -13.90 -6.68
N MET A 8 -4.06 -12.86 -6.23
CA MET A 8 -2.62 -12.68 -6.47
C MET A 8 -1.77 -13.79 -5.86
N LEU A 9 -2.14 -14.31 -4.68
CA LEU A 9 -1.46 -15.47 -4.08
C LEU A 9 -1.73 -16.74 -4.91
N LYS A 10 -3.01 -17.06 -5.15
CA LYS A 10 -3.40 -18.33 -5.76
C LYS A 10 -3.05 -18.45 -7.24
N GLU A 11 -3.28 -17.38 -7.99
CA GLU A 11 -3.08 -17.36 -9.45
C GLU A 11 -1.73 -16.75 -9.82
N GLY A 12 -1.24 -15.80 -9.02
CA GLY A 12 0.03 -15.12 -9.28
C GLY A 12 1.26 -15.82 -8.69
N GLY A 13 1.10 -16.78 -7.78
CA GLY A 13 2.23 -17.46 -7.14
C GLY A 13 3.06 -16.54 -6.25
N MET A 14 2.44 -15.52 -5.67
CA MET A 14 3.10 -14.54 -4.79
C MET A 14 3.06 -14.98 -3.34
N ASP A 15 4.08 -14.62 -2.56
CA ASP A 15 4.12 -14.89 -1.11
C ASP A 15 3.50 -13.77 -0.26
N ALA A 16 3.35 -12.57 -0.82
CA ALA A 16 2.89 -11.38 -0.12
C ALA A 16 2.25 -10.35 -1.06
N ILE A 17 1.53 -9.39 -0.48
CA ILE A 17 0.91 -8.28 -1.18
C ILE A 17 1.60 -6.97 -0.82
N LYS A 18 1.97 -6.17 -1.83
CA LYS A 18 2.41 -4.79 -1.62
C LYS A 18 1.26 -3.81 -1.81
N LEU A 19 1.00 -2.97 -0.80
CA LEU A 19 -0.03 -1.92 -0.86
C LEU A 19 0.59 -0.53 -0.69
N GLU A 20 0.19 0.40 -1.55
CA GLU A 20 0.62 1.79 -1.49
C GLU A 20 -0.31 2.65 -0.63
N GLY A 21 0.31 3.51 0.19
CA GLY A 21 -0.35 4.56 0.98
C GLY A 21 -0.43 4.28 2.48
N GLY A 22 -0.34 5.35 3.28
CA GLY A 22 -0.40 5.34 4.75
C GLY A 22 -1.74 5.76 5.36
N ALA A 23 -2.69 6.22 4.54
CA ALA A 23 -3.99 6.69 5.04
C ALA A 23 -4.77 5.60 5.80
N THR A 24 -5.62 6.00 6.75
CA THR A 24 -6.43 5.08 7.58
C THR A 24 -7.19 4.04 6.76
N SER A 25 -7.70 4.41 5.58
CA SER A 25 -8.40 3.48 4.68
C SER A 25 -7.48 2.41 4.09
N ARG A 26 -6.20 2.74 3.81
CA ARG A 26 -5.19 1.78 3.35
C ARG A 26 -4.75 0.86 4.48
N ILE A 27 -4.57 1.40 5.69
CA ILE A 27 -4.27 0.61 6.89
C ILE A 27 -5.39 -0.38 7.19
N ALA A 28 -6.66 0.05 7.11
CA ALA A 28 -7.80 -0.83 7.30
C ALA A 28 -7.82 -1.98 6.26
N ALA A 29 -7.54 -1.67 4.99
CA ALA A 29 -7.45 -2.69 3.95
C ALA A 29 -6.28 -3.66 4.18
N ALA A 30 -5.10 -3.16 4.57
CA ALA A 30 -3.95 -3.98 4.92
C ALA A 30 -4.27 -4.91 6.10
N LYS A 31 -4.92 -4.39 7.15
CA LYS A 31 -5.38 -5.17 8.30
C LYS A 31 -6.29 -6.31 7.89
N SER A 32 -7.31 -6.06 7.06
CA SER A 32 -8.21 -7.12 6.60
C SER A 32 -7.51 -8.19 5.76
N ILE A 33 -6.45 -7.85 5.02
CA ILE A 33 -5.66 -8.81 4.26
C ILE A 33 -4.78 -9.66 5.19
N VAL A 34 -4.17 -9.03 6.19
CA VAL A 34 -3.40 -9.74 7.23
C VAL A 34 -4.29 -10.68 8.05
N GLU A 35 -5.49 -10.25 8.41
CA GLU A 35 -6.49 -11.08 9.10
C GLU A 35 -6.94 -12.29 8.26
N ALA A 36 -6.87 -12.18 6.92
CA ALA A 36 -7.10 -13.30 6.01
C ALA A 36 -5.88 -14.24 5.85
N GLY A 37 -4.80 -14.02 6.62
CA GLY A 37 -3.60 -14.85 6.62
C GLY A 37 -2.57 -14.49 5.55
N ILE A 38 -2.69 -13.32 4.92
CA ILE A 38 -1.82 -12.90 3.81
C ILE A 38 -0.85 -11.80 4.28
N ALA A 39 0.44 -12.01 4.09
CA ALA A 39 1.46 -11.02 4.44
C ALA A 39 1.33 -9.76 3.58
N VAL A 40 1.46 -8.58 4.21
CA VAL A 40 1.37 -7.28 3.54
C VAL A 40 2.66 -6.48 3.74
N MET A 41 3.23 -6.02 2.64
CA MET A 41 4.29 -5.01 2.60
C MET A 41 3.66 -3.63 2.36
N GLY A 42 3.84 -2.72 3.33
CA GLY A 42 3.45 -1.32 3.16
C GLY A 42 4.44 -0.57 2.27
N HIS A 43 3.93 0.25 1.36
CA HIS A 43 4.72 1.18 0.56
C HIS A 43 4.22 2.60 0.84
N VAL A 44 5.06 3.39 1.51
CA VAL A 44 4.80 4.79 1.88
C VAL A 44 5.80 5.73 1.22
N GLY A 45 5.58 7.05 1.35
CA GLY A 45 6.39 8.05 0.67
C GLY A 45 5.90 8.27 -0.77
N LEU A 46 6.79 8.17 -1.76
CA LEU A 46 6.40 8.31 -3.16
C LEU A 46 5.62 7.08 -3.60
N THR A 47 4.30 7.23 -3.79
CA THR A 47 3.39 6.17 -4.25
C THR A 47 3.01 6.39 -5.72
N PRO A 48 3.63 5.67 -6.68
CA PRO A 48 3.38 5.86 -8.10
C PRO A 48 1.91 5.75 -8.51
N GLN A 49 1.09 4.94 -7.80
CA GLN A 49 -0.34 4.82 -8.07
C GLN A 49 -1.12 6.12 -7.83
N ALA A 50 -0.56 7.06 -7.05
CA ALA A 50 -1.15 8.36 -6.74
C ALA A 50 -0.48 9.52 -7.51
N ILE A 51 0.28 9.24 -8.58
CA ILE A 51 1.10 10.26 -9.25
C ILE A 51 0.32 11.50 -9.73
N SER A 52 -0.92 11.32 -10.20
CA SER A 52 -1.79 12.42 -10.63
C SER A 52 -2.16 13.35 -9.47
N VAL A 53 -2.27 12.81 -8.25
CA VAL A 53 -2.53 13.58 -7.02
C VAL A 53 -1.23 14.20 -6.48
N LEU A 54 -0.10 13.48 -6.58
CA LEU A 54 1.21 13.93 -6.11
C LEU A 54 1.87 14.99 -7.02
N GLY A 55 1.40 15.16 -8.26
CA GLY A 55 1.98 16.11 -9.21
C GLY A 55 3.35 15.68 -9.77
N GLY A 56 3.56 14.37 -9.91
CA GLY A 56 4.74 13.75 -10.52
C GLY A 56 5.63 12.94 -9.56
N PHE A 57 6.71 12.35 -10.12
CA PHE A 57 7.70 11.61 -9.35
C PHE A 57 8.63 12.55 -8.57
N ARG A 58 8.19 12.94 -7.37
CA ARG A 58 8.95 13.86 -6.50
C ARG A 58 9.28 13.19 -5.16
N PRO A 59 10.45 13.46 -4.57
CA PRO A 59 10.76 13.01 -3.22
C PRO A 59 9.71 13.49 -2.20
N GLN A 60 9.22 12.58 -1.36
CA GLN A 60 8.27 12.84 -0.28
C GLN A 60 8.99 12.89 1.08
N GLY A 61 8.33 13.38 2.14
CA GLY A 61 8.90 13.38 3.50
C GLY A 61 10.03 14.40 3.73
N ARG A 62 10.05 15.51 3.00
CA ARG A 62 11.10 16.56 3.11
C ARG A 62 11.06 17.37 4.41
N ASN A 63 9.94 17.31 5.12
CA ASN A 63 9.76 17.89 6.45
C ASN A 63 8.86 16.97 7.29
N VAL A 64 8.85 17.20 8.60
CA VAL A 64 8.10 16.37 9.57
C VAL A 64 6.62 16.26 9.19
N ALA A 65 5.96 17.36 8.84
CA ALA A 65 4.54 17.36 8.47
C ALA A 65 4.27 16.46 7.24
N SER A 66 5.14 16.52 6.23
CA SER A 66 5.04 15.69 5.02
C SER A 66 5.45 14.23 5.22
N ALA A 67 6.15 13.90 6.31
CA ALA A 67 6.61 12.55 6.62
C ALA A 67 5.59 11.74 7.44
N LEU A 68 4.67 12.43 8.13
CA LEU A 68 3.62 11.83 8.97
C LEU A 68 2.33 11.50 8.19
N GLN A 69 2.34 11.60 6.86
CA GLN A 69 1.20 11.28 5.99
C GLN A 69 0.95 9.78 5.81
#